data_AF-A0A2E2EGB6-F1
#
_entry.id   AF-A0A2E2EGB6-F1
#
_cell.length_a   1.000
_cell.length_b   1.000
_cell.length_c   1.000
_cell.angle_alpha   90.00
_cell.angle_beta   90.00
_cell.angle_gamma   90.00
#
_symmetry.space_group_name_H-M   'P 1'
#
loop_
_entity.id
_entity.type
_entity.pdbx_description
1 polymer ?
#
loop_
_entity_poly.entity_id
_entity_poly.type
_entity_poly.pdbx_seq_one_letter_code
_entity_poly.pdbx_strand_id
1 'polypeptide(L)'
;MKFLLICLFLYPLSVYSFRLNTNTAAAFGDKNIKIYVTSNSTCSEAGISKEDLLDLAVKGARDFWNKVPTSNINIERGGILQTSNNLFLTGALCASDSQTSCPEATSVPTSIDDIVIACNNNTTDNFKSSSYLALSAPVRVSNQTIKGSIVLINDSTNTSFDTLSYNERLSVLAHEIGHAVGIGHSNKNEALMYYANSDKLSKLSQDDIDAITYLYPNRLDGCGGFFGGTIGKDGDPPIKQNLLMSLLLGTFLGWILLIFTKFFTALTRSSRLFVLKKVNS
;
A
#
# COMPACT_ATOMS: atom_id res chain seq x y z
N MET A 1 -41.86 -9.44 0.87
CA MET A 1 -41.00 -8.25 0.66
C MET A 1 -40.40 -7.67 1.93
N LYS A 2 -41.09 -7.62 3.09
CA LYS A 2 -40.53 -7.05 4.34
C LYS A 2 -39.32 -7.79 4.93
N PHE A 3 -39.19 -9.11 4.71
CA PHE A 3 -38.05 -9.90 5.22
C PHE A 3 -36.76 -9.77 4.38
N LEU A 4 -36.82 -9.28 3.13
CA LEU A 4 -35.64 -9.17 2.27
C LEU A 4 -34.75 -7.97 2.64
N LEU A 5 -35.35 -6.90 3.19
CA LEU A 5 -34.64 -5.69 3.62
C LEU A 5 -33.82 -5.90 4.91
N ILE A 6 -34.18 -6.86 5.75
CA ILE A 6 -33.49 -7.14 7.02
C ILE A 6 -32.18 -7.93 6.78
N CYS A 7 -32.10 -8.73 5.73
CA CYS A 7 -30.88 -9.49 5.41
C CYS A 7 -29.73 -8.62 4.88
N LEU A 8 -30.01 -7.41 4.36
CA LEU A 8 -28.98 -6.47 3.88
C LEU A 8 -28.23 -5.74 5.02
N PHE A 9 -28.79 -5.71 6.24
CA PHE A 9 -28.18 -5.06 7.40
C PHE A 9 -27.39 -6.02 8.33
N LEU A 10 -27.41 -7.32 8.04
CA LEU A 10 -26.74 -8.35 8.86
C LEU A 10 -25.44 -8.89 8.24
N TYR A 11 -25.01 -8.35 7.10
CA TYR A 11 -23.67 -8.65 6.60
C TYR A 11 -22.65 -7.83 7.42
N PRO A 12 -21.74 -8.47 8.17
CA PRO A 12 -20.64 -7.76 8.79
C PRO A 12 -19.79 -7.17 7.67
N LEU A 13 -19.89 -5.86 7.48
CA LEU A 13 -18.95 -5.14 6.64
C LEU A 13 -17.60 -5.23 7.34
N SER A 14 -16.69 -6.04 6.81
CA SER A 14 -15.29 -6.00 7.20
C SER A 14 -14.76 -4.61 6.81
N VAL A 15 -14.69 -3.70 7.80
CA VAL A 15 -14.04 -2.41 7.62
C VAL A 15 -12.54 -2.67 7.69
N TYR A 16 -11.89 -2.73 6.54
CA TYR A 16 -10.44 -2.74 6.45
C TYR A 16 -9.95 -1.33 6.80
N SER A 17 -9.04 -1.23 7.78
CA SER A 17 -8.53 0.03 8.28
C SER A 17 -7.01 -0.07 8.32
N PHE A 18 -6.38 0.53 7.33
CA PHE A 18 -4.94 0.70 7.29
C PHE A 18 -4.53 1.91 8.11
N ARG A 19 -3.25 1.97 8.49
CA ARG A 19 -2.67 3.13 9.19
C ARG A 19 -1.72 3.87 8.26
N LEU A 20 -1.58 5.17 8.52
CA LEU A 20 -0.66 6.05 7.81
C LEU A 20 0.45 6.48 8.76
N ASN A 21 1.64 6.72 8.22
CA ASN A 21 2.81 7.15 9.00
C ASN A 21 2.67 8.61 9.47
N THR A 22 1.78 9.38 8.84
CA THR A 22 1.47 10.76 9.19
C THR A 22 -0.02 10.92 9.46
N ASN A 23 -0.36 11.82 10.37
CA ASN A 23 -1.76 12.21 10.64
C ASN A 23 -2.38 13.04 9.49
N THR A 24 -1.57 13.50 8.53
CA THR A 24 -2.01 14.30 7.39
C THR A 24 -2.14 13.51 6.09
N ALA A 25 -1.97 12.18 6.12
CA ALA A 25 -1.95 11.33 4.93
C ALA A 25 -0.94 11.80 3.87
N ALA A 26 0.23 12.24 4.31
CA ALA A 26 1.27 12.73 3.43
C ALA A 26 1.77 11.63 2.48
N ALA A 27 1.91 12.00 1.20
CA ALA A 27 2.44 11.15 0.13
C ALA A 27 3.49 11.92 -0.67
N PHE A 28 4.36 11.23 -1.40
CA PHE A 28 5.24 11.93 -2.36
C PHE A 28 4.40 12.62 -3.43
N GLY A 29 4.80 13.85 -3.78
CA GLY A 29 4.13 14.62 -4.84
C GLY A 29 4.44 14.09 -6.24
N ASP A 30 5.66 13.58 -6.44
CA ASP A 30 6.03 12.82 -7.63
C ASP A 30 5.65 11.34 -7.43
N LYS A 31 5.24 10.71 -8.51
CA LYS A 31 4.91 9.29 -8.58
C LYS A 31 6.14 8.45 -8.87
N ASN A 32 7.14 9.01 -9.54
CA ASN A 32 8.41 8.37 -9.80
C ASN A 32 9.37 8.71 -8.68
N ILE A 33 9.55 7.77 -7.76
CA ILE A 33 10.37 7.96 -6.55
C ILE A 33 11.63 7.14 -6.70
N LYS A 34 12.78 7.74 -6.40
CA LYS A 34 14.07 7.06 -6.52
C LYS A 34 14.59 6.57 -5.18
N ILE A 35 15.21 5.40 -5.18
CA ILE A 35 15.95 4.89 -4.02
C ILE A 35 17.44 5.14 -4.22
N TYR A 36 18.05 5.81 -3.26
CA TYR A 36 19.50 5.99 -3.18
C TYR A 36 20.07 5.32 -1.95
N VAL A 37 21.32 4.88 -2.01
CA VAL A 37 22.11 4.49 -0.82
C VAL A 37 23.27 5.47 -0.66
N THR A 38 23.58 5.92 0.55
CA THR A 38 24.67 6.89 0.74
C THR A 38 26.05 6.26 0.48
N SER A 39 26.95 7.01 -0.14
CA SER A 39 28.30 6.53 -0.51
C SER A 39 29.17 6.18 0.71
N ASN A 40 28.93 6.83 1.85
CA ASN A 40 29.65 6.62 3.10
C ASN A 40 29.08 5.47 3.96
N SER A 41 27.94 4.88 3.59
CA SER A 41 27.41 3.69 4.25
C SER A 41 28.21 2.46 3.83
N THR A 42 29.03 1.92 4.75
CA THR A 42 29.77 0.68 4.49
C THR A 42 28.98 -0.57 4.84
N CYS A 43 28.00 -0.46 5.75
CA CYS A 43 27.08 -1.54 6.12
C CYS A 43 27.80 -2.82 6.56
N SER A 44 28.96 -2.64 7.21
CA SER A 44 29.89 -3.74 7.49
C SER A 44 29.33 -4.67 8.56
N GLU A 45 28.70 -4.13 9.59
CA GLU A 45 28.07 -4.90 10.67
C GLU A 45 26.76 -5.50 10.20
N ALA A 46 26.02 -4.81 9.32
CA ALA A 46 24.80 -5.33 8.69
C ALA A 46 25.07 -6.47 7.69
N GLY A 47 26.33 -6.78 7.37
CA GLY A 47 26.70 -7.91 6.52
C GLY A 47 26.14 -7.83 5.10
N ILE A 48 26.07 -6.62 4.53
CA ILE A 48 25.56 -6.37 3.18
C ILE A 48 26.33 -5.24 2.49
N SER A 49 26.63 -5.38 1.19
CA SER A 49 27.22 -4.27 0.42
C SER A 49 26.16 -3.19 0.13
N LYS A 50 26.57 -1.94 -0.06
CA LYS A 50 25.65 -0.85 -0.46
C LYS A 50 24.96 -1.12 -1.80
N GLU A 51 25.66 -1.79 -2.73
CA GLU A 51 25.10 -2.20 -4.02
C GLU A 51 24.02 -3.28 -3.82
N ASP A 52 24.29 -4.32 -3.04
CA ASP A 52 23.31 -5.37 -2.74
C ASP A 52 22.12 -4.82 -1.94
N LEU A 53 22.36 -3.86 -1.04
CA LEU A 53 21.32 -3.17 -0.28
C LEU A 53 20.40 -2.38 -1.20
N LEU A 54 20.96 -1.63 -2.15
CA LEU A 54 20.19 -0.92 -3.17
C LEU A 54 19.40 -1.89 -4.05
N ASP A 55 20.03 -2.98 -4.48
CA ASP A 55 19.42 -4.02 -5.30
C ASP A 55 18.22 -4.67 -4.59
N LEU A 56 18.39 -5.03 -3.31
CA LEU A 56 17.33 -5.58 -2.49
C LEU A 56 16.19 -4.58 -2.26
N ALA A 57 16.49 -3.32 -1.96
CA ALA A 57 15.49 -2.30 -1.73
C ALA A 57 14.65 -2.05 -3.00
N VAL A 58 15.31 -1.87 -4.15
CA VAL A 58 14.62 -1.71 -5.44
C VAL A 58 13.82 -2.97 -5.79
N LYS A 59 14.35 -4.16 -5.52
CA LYS A 59 13.62 -5.41 -5.70
C LYS A 59 12.38 -5.48 -4.81
N GLY A 60 12.47 -5.09 -3.54
CA GLY A 60 11.35 -5.03 -2.60
C GLY A 60 10.27 -4.06 -3.09
N ALA A 61 10.68 -2.86 -3.50
CA ALA A 61 9.78 -1.87 -4.08
C ALA A 61 9.04 -2.41 -5.31
N ARG A 62 9.78 -3.01 -6.24
CA ARG A 62 9.23 -3.60 -7.47
C ARG A 62 8.31 -4.77 -7.17
N ASP A 63 8.69 -5.65 -6.25
CA ASP A 63 7.98 -6.91 -6.06
C ASP A 63 6.70 -6.76 -5.22
N PHE A 64 6.59 -5.69 -4.44
CA PHE A 64 5.44 -5.39 -3.58
C PHE A 64 4.69 -4.13 -4.04
N TRP A 65 5.31 -2.95 -3.94
CA TRP A 65 4.62 -1.66 -4.10
C TRP A 65 4.28 -1.32 -5.56
N ASN A 66 5.23 -1.46 -6.49
CA ASN A 66 4.99 -1.15 -7.90
C ASN A 66 4.06 -2.17 -8.60
N LYS A 67 3.81 -3.33 -7.98
CA LYS A 67 2.88 -4.33 -8.52
C LYS A 67 1.42 -4.04 -8.20
N VAL A 68 1.12 -3.09 -7.33
CA VAL A 68 -0.26 -2.80 -6.93
C VAL A 68 -0.99 -2.11 -8.08
N PRO A 69 -1.95 -2.76 -8.75
CA PRO A 69 -2.56 -2.25 -9.98
C PRO A 69 -3.48 -1.05 -9.74
N THR A 70 -3.86 -0.80 -8.50
CA THR A 70 -4.68 0.35 -8.08
C THR A 70 -3.83 1.53 -7.61
N SER A 71 -2.50 1.38 -7.57
CA SER A 71 -1.55 2.43 -7.21
C SER A 71 -0.77 2.93 -8.44
N ASN A 72 -0.52 4.23 -8.50
CA ASN A 72 0.28 4.89 -9.54
C ASN A 72 1.71 5.17 -9.08
N ILE A 73 2.14 4.58 -7.96
CA ILE A 73 3.52 4.73 -7.50
C ILE A 73 4.47 3.93 -8.39
N ASN A 74 5.59 4.53 -8.73
CA ASN A 74 6.68 3.88 -9.43
C ASN A 74 7.99 4.17 -8.70
N ILE A 75 8.46 3.19 -7.94
CA ILE A 75 9.71 3.30 -7.19
C ILE A 75 10.84 2.66 -7.99
N GLU A 76 11.86 3.44 -8.33
CA GLU A 76 12.95 3.02 -9.20
C GLU A 76 14.34 3.22 -8.57
N ARG A 77 15.36 2.71 -9.25
CA ARG A 77 16.75 2.86 -8.81
C ARG A 77 17.24 4.29 -9.05
N GLY A 78 17.65 4.97 -7.98
CA GLY A 78 18.36 6.25 -8.05
C GLY A 78 19.88 6.09 -8.17
N GLY A 79 20.49 5.21 -7.37
CA GLY A 79 21.93 4.94 -7.39
C GLY A 79 22.61 5.19 -6.05
N ILE A 80 23.91 5.52 -6.08
CA ILE A 80 24.68 5.86 -4.89
C ILE A 80 24.71 7.37 -4.72
N LEU A 81 24.13 7.87 -3.63
CA LEU A 81 24.16 9.28 -3.26
C LEU A 81 25.54 9.63 -2.72
N GLN A 82 26.28 10.45 -3.45
CA GLN A 82 27.60 10.92 -3.02
C GLN A 82 27.47 11.90 -1.86
N THR A 83 27.98 11.53 -0.70
CA THR A 83 27.96 12.36 0.51
C THR A 83 29.12 12.04 1.44
N SER A 84 29.61 13.07 2.13
CA SER A 84 30.59 12.97 3.21
C SER A 84 29.97 13.28 4.58
N ASN A 85 28.65 13.40 4.67
CA ASN A 85 27.98 13.76 5.91
C ASN A 85 27.83 12.53 6.82
N ASN A 86 28.59 12.52 7.91
CA ASN A 86 28.58 11.41 8.88
C ASN A 86 27.28 11.29 9.67
N LEU A 87 26.39 12.29 9.64
CA LEU A 87 25.09 12.22 10.30
C LEU A 87 24.17 11.14 9.68
N PHE A 88 24.42 10.69 8.46
CA PHE A 88 23.74 9.49 7.94
C PHE A 88 24.11 8.22 8.73
N LEU A 89 25.34 8.16 9.26
CA LEU A 89 25.87 7.01 9.98
C LEU A 89 25.57 7.06 11.49
N THR A 90 25.53 8.27 12.07
CA THR A 90 25.44 8.43 13.53
C THR A 90 24.27 9.30 13.99
N GLY A 91 23.59 10.01 13.07
CA GLY A 91 22.52 10.93 13.42
C GLY A 91 21.27 10.20 13.89
N ALA A 92 20.51 10.85 14.77
CA ALA A 92 19.19 10.39 15.17
C ALA A 92 18.19 10.58 14.02
N LEU A 93 17.33 9.58 13.79
CA LEU A 93 16.21 9.73 12.86
C LEU A 93 15.22 10.72 13.45
N CYS A 94 14.89 11.75 12.68
CA CYS A 94 13.93 12.76 13.10
C CYS A 94 13.08 13.17 11.90
N ALA A 95 11.77 13.31 12.15
CA ALA A 95 10.81 13.79 11.16
C ALA A 95 10.53 15.28 11.41
N SER A 96 10.77 16.10 10.39
CA SER A 96 10.46 17.53 10.42
C SER A 96 9.19 17.84 9.63
N ASP A 97 8.35 18.70 10.19
CA ASP A 97 7.11 19.17 9.57
C ASP A 97 6.89 20.68 9.84
N SER A 98 5.68 21.19 9.57
CA SER A 98 5.36 22.61 9.80
C SER A 98 5.40 23.06 11.27
N GLN A 99 5.41 22.13 12.22
CA GLN A 99 5.37 22.38 13.66
C GLN A 99 6.62 21.84 14.40
N THR A 100 7.38 20.95 13.76
CA THR A 100 8.49 20.20 14.36
C THR A 100 9.75 20.38 13.54
N SER A 101 10.84 20.82 14.19
CA SER A 101 12.17 20.92 13.57
C SER A 101 13.13 19.91 14.18
N CYS A 102 14.02 19.38 13.34
CA CYS A 102 15.05 18.43 13.75
C CYS A 102 16.37 19.18 14.05
N PRO A 103 17.06 18.88 15.15
CA PRO A 103 18.36 19.49 15.42
C PRO A 103 19.39 19.09 14.36
N GLU A 104 19.82 20.05 13.52
CA GLU A 104 20.71 19.79 12.38
C GLU A 104 22.06 19.19 12.77
N ALA A 105 22.55 19.48 13.98
CA ALA A 105 23.85 19.00 14.46
C ALA A 105 23.86 17.52 14.88
N THR A 106 22.69 16.93 15.15
CA THR A 106 22.58 15.57 15.71
C THR A 106 21.63 14.67 14.94
N SER A 107 20.84 15.21 14.01
CA SER A 107 19.85 14.45 13.25
C SER A 107 20.37 14.06 11.88
N VAL A 108 19.83 12.96 11.34
CA VAL A 108 20.07 12.60 9.93
C VAL A 108 19.63 13.76 9.02
N PRO A 109 20.39 14.11 7.96
CA PRO A 109 20.04 15.23 7.09
C PRO A 109 18.65 15.09 6.47
N THR A 110 17.82 16.13 6.63
CA THR A 110 16.43 16.15 6.12
C THR A 110 16.31 16.79 4.73
N SER A 111 17.36 17.49 4.27
CA SER A 111 17.48 18.13 2.95
C SER A 111 17.81 17.12 1.84
N ILE A 112 17.06 16.03 1.78
CA ILE A 112 17.11 15.01 0.74
C ILE A 112 15.83 15.05 -0.08
N ASP A 113 15.94 14.65 -1.35
CA ASP A 113 14.81 14.34 -2.19
C ASP A 113 14.69 12.81 -2.32
N ASP A 114 13.47 12.32 -2.56
CA ASP A 114 13.14 10.89 -2.68
C ASP A 114 13.44 10.04 -1.42
N ILE A 115 13.83 8.77 -1.60
CA ILE A 115 14.14 7.83 -0.52
C ILE A 115 15.66 7.62 -0.46
N VAL A 116 16.26 7.91 0.69
CA VAL A 116 17.69 7.66 0.93
C VAL A 116 17.85 6.61 2.02
N ILE A 117 18.62 5.57 1.71
CA ILE A 117 18.97 4.50 2.63
C ILE A 117 20.39 4.72 3.16
N ALA A 118 20.58 4.59 4.46
CA ALA A 118 21.88 4.63 5.11
C ALA A 118 22.03 3.53 6.15
N CYS A 119 23.26 3.11 6.39
CA CYS A 119 23.62 2.20 7.49
C CYS A 119 24.05 3.04 8.69
N ASN A 120 23.37 2.86 9.82
CA ASN A 120 23.48 3.75 10.96
C ASN A 120 23.67 2.95 12.25
N ASN A 121 24.57 3.44 13.11
CA ASN A 121 24.99 2.77 14.33
C ASN A 121 24.64 3.54 15.61
N ASN A 122 23.72 4.52 15.54
CA ASN A 122 23.25 5.23 16.72
C ASN A 122 22.38 4.31 17.59
N THR A 123 22.99 3.74 18.63
CA THR A 123 22.32 2.85 19.58
C THR A 123 21.54 3.59 20.68
N THR A 124 21.68 4.91 20.77
CA THR A 124 21.02 5.72 21.82
C THR A 124 19.60 6.08 21.40
N ASP A 125 19.45 6.57 20.17
CA ASP A 125 18.19 7.13 19.68
C ASP A 125 17.47 6.18 18.72
N ASN A 126 18.22 5.55 17.80
CA ASN A 126 17.66 4.72 16.73
C ASN A 126 17.58 3.25 17.16
N PHE A 127 18.72 2.61 17.43
CA PHE A 127 18.83 1.16 17.59
C PHE A 127 19.14 0.77 19.03
N LYS A 128 18.19 0.96 19.94
CA LYS A 128 18.33 0.66 21.38
C LYS A 128 18.55 -0.82 21.71
N SER A 129 18.29 -1.71 20.75
CA SER A 129 18.48 -3.14 20.84
C SER A 129 18.99 -3.67 19.50
N SER A 130 19.80 -4.72 19.53
CA SER A 130 20.26 -5.44 18.33
C SER A 130 19.12 -6.12 17.56
N SER A 131 17.95 -6.26 18.17
CA SER A 131 16.74 -6.81 17.53
C SER A 131 16.03 -5.84 16.59
N TYR A 132 16.36 -4.54 16.64
CA TYR A 132 15.83 -3.57 15.69
C TYR A 132 16.59 -3.69 14.37
N LEU A 133 15.90 -4.02 13.30
CA LEU A 133 16.51 -4.37 12.02
C LEU A 133 16.75 -3.13 11.15
N ALA A 134 15.74 -2.26 11.11
CA ALA A 134 15.76 -1.02 10.36
C ALA A 134 14.74 -0.03 10.95
N LEU A 135 14.80 1.22 10.51
CA LEU A 135 13.84 2.27 10.81
C LEU A 135 13.61 3.11 9.57
N SER A 136 12.39 3.62 9.40
CA SER A 136 12.06 4.46 8.26
C SER A 136 11.06 5.54 8.61
N ALA A 137 11.26 6.75 8.07
CA ALA A 137 10.33 7.85 8.24
C ALA A 137 10.42 8.86 7.09
N PRO A 138 9.30 9.50 6.71
CA PRO A 138 9.29 10.77 6.02
C PRO A 138 9.98 11.84 6.88
N VAL A 139 11.17 12.28 6.48
CA VAL A 139 11.97 13.22 7.28
C VAL A 139 11.67 14.68 6.97
N ARG A 140 11.08 14.95 5.80
CA ARG A 140 10.70 16.29 5.36
C ARG A 140 9.30 16.25 4.78
N VAL A 141 8.33 16.65 5.59
CA VAL A 141 6.91 16.71 5.22
C VAL A 141 6.43 18.16 5.23
N SER A 142 5.76 18.57 4.17
CA SER A 142 5.11 19.87 4.11
C SER A 142 3.65 19.68 3.72
N ASN A 143 2.73 20.05 4.62
CA ASN A 143 1.29 19.80 4.50
C ASN A 143 0.98 18.29 4.38
N GLN A 144 0.73 17.84 3.15
CA GLN A 144 0.43 16.45 2.78
C GLN A 144 1.43 15.93 1.74
N THR A 145 2.58 16.59 1.60
CA THR A 145 3.60 16.20 0.63
C THR A 145 4.87 15.78 1.33
N ILE A 146 5.25 14.53 1.13
CA ILE A 146 6.58 14.02 1.44
C ILE A 146 7.54 14.59 0.40
N LYS A 147 8.61 15.22 0.89
CA LYS A 147 9.71 15.72 0.05
C LYS A 147 10.92 14.81 0.10
N GLY A 148 11.11 14.11 1.21
CA GLY A 148 12.20 13.16 1.38
C GLY A 148 11.94 12.22 2.54
N SER A 149 12.43 11.00 2.41
CA SER A 149 12.31 9.93 3.41
C SER A 149 13.65 9.25 3.62
N ILE A 150 13.91 8.84 4.85
CA ILE A 150 15.11 8.10 5.24
C ILE A 150 14.70 6.68 5.59
N VAL A 151 15.51 5.72 5.14
CA VAL A 151 15.55 4.37 5.70
C VAL A 151 16.92 4.17 6.35
N LEU A 152 16.95 3.80 7.62
CA LEU A 152 18.17 3.43 8.34
C LEU A 152 18.21 1.93 8.53
N ILE A 153 19.31 1.30 8.14
CA ILE A 153 19.62 -0.10 8.45
C ILE A 153 20.47 -0.11 9.71
N ASN A 154 20.16 -1.03 10.63
CA ASN A 154 20.94 -1.19 11.85
C ASN A 154 22.33 -1.76 11.52
N ASP A 155 23.35 -0.92 11.63
CA ASP A 155 24.77 -1.24 11.45
C ASP A 155 25.54 -1.16 12.77
N SER A 156 24.84 -1.34 13.90
CA SER A 156 25.47 -1.52 15.20
C SER A 156 26.03 -2.93 15.36
N THR A 157 27.04 -3.07 16.22
CA THR A 157 27.69 -4.36 16.48
C THR A 157 26.70 -5.42 16.97
N ASN A 158 26.78 -6.62 16.41
CA ASN A 158 25.86 -7.75 16.65
C ASN A 158 24.39 -7.46 16.25
N THR A 159 24.17 -6.56 15.29
CA THR A 159 22.84 -6.33 14.69
C THR A 159 22.23 -7.65 14.22
N SER A 160 20.95 -7.90 14.50
CA SER A 160 20.29 -9.13 14.02
C SER A 160 20.07 -9.13 12.50
N PHE A 161 20.25 -7.98 11.83
CA PHE A 161 20.08 -7.85 10.39
C PHE A 161 21.06 -8.72 9.60
N ASP A 162 22.28 -8.94 10.13
CA ASP A 162 23.31 -9.75 9.47
C ASP A 162 22.92 -11.24 9.40
N THR A 163 22.18 -11.73 10.40
CA THR A 163 21.72 -13.12 10.49
C THR A 163 20.55 -13.43 9.57
N LEU A 164 19.88 -12.41 9.02
CA LEU A 164 18.73 -12.58 8.16
C LEU A 164 19.12 -13.21 6.82
N SER A 165 18.29 -14.14 6.38
CA SER A 165 18.30 -14.65 5.01
C SER A 165 17.97 -13.55 4.00
N TYR A 166 18.31 -13.81 2.74
CA TYR A 166 18.02 -12.90 1.63
C TYR A 166 16.54 -12.47 1.57
N ASN A 167 15.60 -13.39 1.78
CA ASN A 167 14.18 -13.11 1.70
C ASN A 167 13.68 -12.30 2.91
N GLU A 168 14.26 -12.50 4.09
CA GLU A 168 13.93 -11.71 5.27
C GLU A 168 14.44 -10.27 5.12
N ARG A 169 15.68 -10.07 4.62
CA ARG A 169 16.19 -8.73 4.29
C ARG A 169 15.33 -8.03 3.24
N LEU A 170 14.88 -8.76 2.22
CA LEU A 170 13.96 -8.25 1.21
C LEU A 170 12.62 -7.81 1.83
N SER A 171 12.06 -8.61 2.74
CA SER A 171 10.82 -8.31 3.45
C SER A 171 10.95 -7.05 4.32
N VAL A 172 12.03 -6.97 5.11
CA VAL A 172 12.35 -5.79 5.93
C VAL A 172 12.46 -4.54 5.06
N LEU A 173 13.23 -4.58 3.98
CA LEU A 173 13.38 -3.41 3.11
C LEU A 173 12.07 -3.02 2.43
N ALA A 174 11.25 -3.98 2.00
CA ALA A 174 9.94 -3.69 1.45
C ALA A 174 9.02 -3.03 2.49
N HIS A 175 9.04 -3.49 3.74
CA HIS A 175 8.33 -2.88 4.88
C HIS A 175 8.80 -1.44 5.11
N GLU A 176 10.10 -1.21 5.23
CA GLU A 176 10.65 0.13 5.46
C GLU A 176 10.36 1.11 4.30
N ILE A 177 10.33 0.61 3.06
CA ILE A 177 9.89 1.42 1.92
C ILE A 177 8.42 1.82 2.06
N GLY A 178 7.57 0.93 2.60
CA GLY A 178 6.18 1.26 2.94
C GLY A 178 6.08 2.47 3.88
N HIS A 179 6.89 2.49 4.94
CA HIS A 179 7.02 3.64 5.83
C HIS A 179 7.53 4.89 5.12
N ALA A 180 8.54 4.74 4.26
CA ALA A 180 9.14 5.84 3.52
C ALA A 180 8.12 6.52 2.59
N VAL A 181 7.18 5.75 2.02
CA VAL A 181 6.11 6.28 1.15
C VAL A 181 4.86 6.70 1.92
N GLY A 182 4.86 6.64 3.25
CA GLY A 182 3.80 7.21 4.10
C GLY A 182 2.84 6.20 4.73
N ILE A 183 3.06 4.89 4.57
CA ILE A 183 2.21 3.85 5.17
C ILE A 183 2.65 3.59 6.62
N GLY A 184 1.69 3.45 7.54
CA GLY A 184 1.94 3.12 8.94
C GLY A 184 1.82 1.63 9.21
N HIS A 185 2.12 1.20 10.44
CA HIS A 185 2.01 -0.21 10.81
C HIS A 185 0.57 -0.73 10.72
N SER A 186 0.40 -1.93 10.16
CA SER A 186 -0.82 -2.71 10.28
C SER A 186 -0.88 -3.45 11.62
N ASN A 187 -2.08 -3.74 12.09
CA ASN A 187 -2.32 -4.60 13.25
C ASN A 187 -2.52 -6.08 12.87
N LYS A 188 -2.42 -6.41 11.57
CA LYS A 188 -2.62 -7.74 11.01
C LYS A 188 -1.28 -8.42 10.79
N ASN A 189 -1.09 -9.61 11.34
CA ASN A 189 0.21 -10.30 11.28
C ASN A 189 0.54 -10.85 9.88
N GLU A 190 -0.47 -10.94 9.01
CA GLU A 190 -0.34 -11.29 7.61
C GLU A 190 0.03 -10.11 6.70
N ALA A 191 0.02 -8.88 7.21
CA ALA A 191 0.36 -7.68 6.44
C ALA A 191 1.86 -7.47 6.37
N LEU A 192 2.35 -6.98 5.23
CA LEU A 192 3.76 -6.58 5.10
C LEU A 192 4.10 -5.49 6.10
N MET A 193 3.17 -4.57 6.35
CA MET A 193 3.33 -3.49 7.31
C MET A 193 3.09 -3.91 8.77
N TYR A 194 3.03 -5.20 9.10
CA TYR A 194 2.98 -5.63 10.50
C TYR A 194 4.27 -5.23 11.24
N TYR A 195 4.16 -4.74 12.47
CA TYR A 195 5.29 -4.18 13.24
C TYR A 195 6.42 -5.17 13.57
N ALA A 196 6.19 -6.46 13.38
CA ALA A 196 7.19 -7.50 13.56
C ALA A 196 7.40 -8.21 12.22
N ASN A 197 8.66 -8.48 11.88
CA ASN A 197 8.97 -9.22 10.67
C ASN A 197 8.35 -10.62 10.75
N SER A 198 7.41 -10.92 9.88
CA SER A 198 6.88 -12.27 9.72
C SER A 198 7.63 -12.94 8.58
N ASP A 199 8.47 -13.91 8.93
CA ASP A 199 9.17 -14.72 7.95
C ASP A 199 8.12 -15.36 7.03
N LYS A 200 8.14 -15.02 5.74
CA LYS A 200 7.36 -15.60 4.61
C LYS A 200 6.21 -14.77 4.02
N LEU A 201 6.31 -13.45 3.95
CA LEU A 201 5.35 -12.70 3.12
C LEU A 201 5.76 -12.71 1.64
N SER A 202 5.00 -13.46 0.84
CA SER A 202 5.16 -13.52 -0.63
C SER A 202 4.25 -12.53 -1.37
N LYS A 203 3.34 -11.88 -0.66
CA LYS A 203 2.29 -11.02 -1.21
C LYS A 203 1.91 -9.94 -0.20
N LEU A 204 1.44 -8.80 -0.70
CA LEU A 204 0.80 -7.77 0.10
C LEU A 204 -0.56 -8.26 0.62
N SER A 205 -0.91 -7.86 1.83
CA SER A 205 -2.28 -8.00 2.34
C SER A 205 -3.19 -6.95 1.72
N GLN A 206 -4.50 -7.13 1.86
CA GLN A 206 -5.46 -6.10 1.43
C GLN A 206 -5.25 -4.78 2.17
N ASP A 207 -4.80 -4.83 3.42
CA ASP A 207 -4.51 -3.65 4.24
C ASP A 207 -3.39 -2.79 3.62
N ASP A 208 -2.31 -3.45 3.19
CA ASP A 208 -1.18 -2.78 2.54
C ASP A 208 -1.59 -2.22 1.17
N ILE A 209 -2.40 -2.97 0.40
CA ILE A 209 -2.92 -2.57 -0.92
C ILE A 209 -3.82 -1.34 -0.80
N ASP A 210 -4.74 -1.33 0.17
CA ASP A 210 -5.66 -0.22 0.39
C ASP A 210 -4.89 1.04 0.82
N ALA A 211 -3.87 0.90 1.67
CA ALA A 211 -3.04 2.01 2.12
C ALA A 211 -2.29 2.68 0.98
N ILE A 212 -1.57 1.89 0.16
CA ILE A 212 -0.81 2.45 -0.96
C ILE A 212 -1.73 3.01 -2.04
N THR A 213 -2.88 2.36 -2.29
CA THR A 213 -3.90 2.86 -3.24
C THR A 213 -4.49 4.18 -2.78
N TYR A 214 -4.71 4.34 -1.48
CA TYR A 214 -5.23 5.57 -0.91
C TYR A 214 -4.24 6.74 -1.07
N LEU A 215 -2.95 6.50 -0.82
CA LEU A 215 -1.91 7.54 -0.94
C LEU A 215 -1.55 7.85 -2.40
N TYR A 216 -1.54 6.84 -3.27
CA TYR A 216 -1.09 6.94 -4.65
C TYR A 216 -2.12 6.39 -5.63
N PRO A 217 -3.37 6.87 -5.67
CA PRO A 217 -4.41 6.26 -6.48
C PRO A 217 -4.06 6.29 -7.97
N ASN A 218 -4.26 5.17 -8.65
CA ASN A 218 -4.37 5.18 -10.11
C ASN A 218 -5.58 6.02 -10.51
N ARG A 219 -5.35 7.00 -11.40
CA ARG A 219 -6.45 7.75 -11.99
C ARG A 219 -7.20 6.77 -12.89
N LEU A 220 -8.51 6.65 -12.66
CA LEU A 220 -9.39 5.94 -13.59
C LEU A 220 -9.40 6.71 -14.92
N ASP A 221 -8.87 6.10 -15.97
CA ASP A 221 -9.11 6.54 -17.33
C ASP A 221 -10.60 6.30 -17.65
N GLY A 222 -11.41 7.32 -17.42
CA GLY A 222 -12.81 7.43 -17.85
C GLY A 222 -13.79 6.53 -17.10
N CYS A 223 -14.45 7.02 -16.06
CA CYS A 223 -15.78 6.51 -15.68
C CYS A 223 -16.86 7.11 -16.60
N GLY A 224 -16.70 6.96 -17.92
CA GLY A 224 -17.62 7.47 -18.95
C GLY A 224 -18.66 6.47 -19.45
N GLY A 225 -18.68 5.25 -18.92
CA GLY A 225 -19.55 4.16 -19.37
C GLY A 225 -20.20 3.44 -18.19
N PHE A 226 -21.35 2.81 -18.48
CA PHE A 226 -22.30 2.21 -17.54
C PHE A 226 -21.69 1.34 -16.42
N PHE A 227 -20.47 0.78 -16.60
CA PHE A 227 -19.68 0.09 -15.56
C PHE A 227 -18.14 0.15 -15.77
N GLY A 228 -17.60 1.09 -16.56
CA GLY A 228 -16.16 1.14 -16.87
C GLY A 228 -15.85 1.96 -18.12
N GLY A 229 -14.58 2.33 -18.27
CA GLY A 229 -14.12 3.26 -19.32
C GLY A 229 -14.26 2.74 -20.73
N THR A 230 -14.77 3.62 -21.60
CA THR A 230 -14.80 3.45 -23.04
C THR A 230 -13.55 4.11 -23.63
N ILE A 231 -12.75 3.35 -24.38
CA ILE A 231 -11.70 3.91 -25.23
C ILE A 231 -12.39 4.59 -26.43
N GLY A 232 -12.38 5.91 -26.47
CA GLY A 232 -12.77 6.71 -27.64
C GLY A 232 -11.55 7.02 -28.52
N LYS A 233 -11.76 7.29 -29.81
CA LYS A 233 -10.70 7.87 -30.64
C LYS A 233 -10.57 9.37 -30.33
N ASP A 234 -9.37 9.92 -30.49
CA ASP A 234 -9.14 11.35 -30.31
C ASP A 234 -10.15 12.19 -31.13
N GLY A 235 -10.90 13.06 -30.44
CA GLY A 235 -11.88 13.96 -31.04
C GLY A 235 -13.35 13.67 -30.74
N ASP A 236 -13.67 12.56 -30.07
CA ASP A 236 -15.07 12.26 -29.72
C ASP A 236 -15.59 13.15 -28.56
N PRO A 237 -16.79 13.72 -28.67
CA PRO A 237 -17.38 14.54 -27.61
C PRO A 237 -17.77 13.68 -26.39
N PRO A 238 -17.70 14.24 -25.16
CA PRO A 238 -18.07 13.52 -23.95
C PRO A 238 -19.55 13.09 -23.98
N ILE A 239 -19.80 11.81 -23.71
CA ILE A 239 -21.14 11.22 -23.65
C ILE A 239 -21.89 11.82 -22.45
N LYS A 240 -22.89 12.68 -22.71
CA LYS A 240 -23.80 13.19 -21.67
C LYS A 240 -24.80 12.09 -21.29
N GLN A 241 -24.63 11.47 -20.12
CA GLN A 241 -25.54 10.44 -19.64
C GLN A 241 -26.74 11.04 -18.89
N ASN A 242 -27.95 10.54 -19.21
CA ASN A 242 -29.19 10.84 -18.48
C ASN A 242 -29.43 9.76 -17.40
N LEU A 243 -29.08 10.07 -16.15
CA LEU A 243 -29.25 9.21 -14.95
C LEU A 243 -30.62 8.52 -14.86
N LEU A 244 -31.67 9.22 -15.31
CA LEU A 244 -33.05 8.72 -15.34
C LEU A 244 -33.21 7.46 -16.21
N MET A 245 -32.54 7.40 -17.36
CA MET A 245 -32.65 6.28 -18.30
C MET A 245 -31.99 5.01 -17.75
N SER A 246 -30.86 5.17 -17.06
CA SER A 246 -30.14 4.07 -16.39
C SER A 246 -30.97 3.46 -15.26
N LEU A 247 -31.68 4.29 -14.48
CA LEU A 247 -32.58 3.83 -13.42
C LEU A 247 -33.79 3.05 -13.98
N LEU A 248 -34.34 3.51 -15.11
CA LEU A 248 -35.47 2.85 -15.78
C LEU A 248 -35.08 1.48 -16.36
N LEU A 249 -33.89 1.33 -16.90
CA LEU A 249 -33.42 0.04 -17.43
C LEU A 249 -33.18 -1.00 -16.32
N GLY A 250 -32.59 -0.56 -15.20
CA GLY A 250 -32.36 -1.42 -14.04
C GLY A 250 -33.65 -1.93 -13.40
N THR A 251 -34.65 -1.05 -13.27
CA THR A 251 -35.98 -1.44 -12.76
C THR A 251 -36.73 -2.35 -13.73
N PHE A 252 -36.61 -2.14 -15.04
CA PHE A 252 -37.21 -2.99 -16.06
C PHE A 252 -36.65 -4.43 -16.04
N LEU A 253 -35.33 -4.59 -15.96
CA LEU A 253 -34.68 -5.90 -15.86
C LEU A 253 -35.06 -6.64 -14.56
N GLY A 254 -35.15 -5.91 -13.44
CA GLY A 254 -35.63 -6.47 -12.17
C GLY A 254 -37.08 -6.97 -12.26
N TRP A 255 -37.94 -6.25 -12.96
CA TRP A 255 -39.33 -6.65 -13.22
C TRP A 255 -39.43 -7.91 -14.07
N ILE A 256 -38.61 -8.04 -15.12
CA ILE A 256 -38.54 -9.22 -15.97
C ILE A 256 -38.19 -10.46 -15.13
N LEU A 257 -37.15 -10.38 -14.29
CA LEU A 257 -36.74 -11.48 -13.40
C LEU A 257 -37.85 -11.92 -12.42
N LEU A 258 -38.63 -10.97 -11.89
CA LEU A 258 -39.76 -11.27 -11.01
C LEU A 258 -40.92 -11.95 -11.74
N ILE A 259 -41.15 -11.61 -13.01
CA ILE A 259 -42.17 -12.28 -13.84
C ILE A 259 -41.73 -13.71 -14.16
N PHE A 260 -40.47 -13.91 -14.57
CA PHE A 260 -39.94 -15.23 -14.90
C PHE A 260 -39.97 -16.20 -13.70
N THR A 261 -39.65 -15.72 -12.50
CA THR A 261 -39.68 -16.56 -11.27
C THR A 261 -41.11 -16.97 -10.88
N LYS A 262 -42.10 -16.07 -11.03
CA LYS A 262 -43.52 -16.40 -10.82
C LYS A 262 -44.06 -17.37 -11.86
N PHE A 263 -43.63 -17.24 -13.12
CA PHE A 263 -44.03 -18.15 -14.20
C PHE A 263 -43.49 -19.57 -13.98
N PHE A 264 -42.21 -19.71 -13.61
CA PHE A 264 -41.61 -21.01 -13.31
C PHE A 264 -42.23 -21.68 -12.09
N THR A 265 -42.50 -20.93 -11.02
CA THR A 265 -43.17 -21.47 -9.83
C THR A 265 -44.61 -21.93 -10.13
N ALA A 266 -45.33 -21.25 -11.03
CA ALA A 266 -46.64 -21.71 -11.49
C ALA A 266 -46.58 -23.01 -12.30
N LEU A 267 -45.60 -23.15 -13.19
CA LEU A 267 -45.37 -24.38 -13.99
C LEU A 267 -45.08 -25.59 -13.10
N THR A 268 -44.22 -25.44 -12.09
CA THR A 268 -43.91 -26.54 -11.14
C THR A 268 -45.08 -26.96 -10.25
N ARG A 269 -46.06 -26.06 -10.03
CA ARG A 269 -47.26 -26.35 -9.24
C ARG A 269 -48.31 -27.12 -10.05
N SER A 270 -48.42 -26.83 -11.34
CA SER A 270 -49.33 -27.53 -12.26
C SER A 270 -48.90 -28.98 -12.51
N SER A 271 -47.60 -29.24 -12.64
CA SER A 271 -47.07 -30.60 -12.83
C SER A 271 -47.26 -31.51 -11.61
N ARG A 272 -47.24 -30.97 -10.37
CA ARG A 272 -47.56 -31.75 -9.15
C ARG A 272 -49.03 -32.16 -9.05
N LEU A 273 -49.96 -31.34 -9.55
CA LEU A 273 -51.39 -31.65 -9.58
C LEU A 273 -51.73 -32.75 -10.58
N PHE A 274 -50.98 -32.86 -11.67
CA PHE A 274 -51.17 -33.92 -12.68
C PHE A 274 -50.70 -35.29 -12.20
N VAL A 275 -49.64 -35.35 -11.37
CA VAL A 275 -49.14 -36.61 -10.78
C VAL A 275 -50.10 -37.16 -9.71
N LEU A 276 -50.69 -36.29 -8.88
CA LEU A 276 -51.63 -36.72 -7.82
C LEU A 276 -52.96 -37.27 -8.36
N LYS A 277 -53.39 -36.84 -9.55
CA LYS A 277 -54.64 -37.34 -10.16
C LYS A 277 -54.50 -38.74 -10.77
N LYS A 278 -53.27 -39.19 -11.05
CA LYS A 278 -52.97 -40.49 -11.67
C LYS A 278 -52.77 -41.62 -10.67
N VAL A 279 -52.65 -41.31 -9.38
CA VAL A 279 -52.48 -42.29 -8.28
C VAL A 279 -53.83 -42.72 -7.68
N ASN A 280 -54.92 -41.99 -7.99
CA ASN A 280 -56.27 -42.25 -7.47
C ASN A 280 -57.24 -42.85 -8.52
N SER A 281 -56.73 -43.46 -9.58
CA SER A 281 -57.49 -44.23 -10.58
C SER A 281 -56.89 -45.61 -10.73
#